data_AF-A0A452RMY4-F1
#
_entry.id   AF-A0A452RMY4-F1
#
_cell.length_a   1.000
_cell.length_b   1.000
_cell.length_c   1.000
_cell.angle_alpha   90.00
_cell.angle_beta   90.00
_cell.angle_gamma   90.00
#
_symmetry.space_group_name_H-M   'P 1'
#
loop_
_entity.id
_entity.type
_entity.pdbx_description
1 polymer ?
#
loop_
_entity_poly.entity_id
_entity_poly.type
_entity_poly.pdbx_seq_one_letter_code
_entity_poly.pdbx_strand_id
1 'polypeptide(L)'
;MVVLKGVPALLSPELLYALARMGHGDEIVFADVNFPTSSICRGGPEEIRADGLGIPQLLEAVLKLLPLDTYVETPAAVMELVPSDRKTGLQTPVWRSYQSILFEAGCVSTLAKIERFEFYERAKKAFAVVATGPSFRHAGADAGMNGGSWTSGSLRAWGRLPCLGPGLVSRTSRRPWRAGRPLGWRSGAQPGEGTLPGVSHCQGLTSDP
;
A
#
# COMPACT_ATOMS: atom_id res chain seq x y z
N MET A 1 5.12 10.88 -4.27
CA MET A 1 5.87 10.66 -3.01
C MET A 1 5.14 11.37 -1.88
N VAL A 2 5.19 10.83 -0.67
CA VAL A 2 4.57 11.42 0.53
C VAL A 2 5.62 11.78 1.58
N VAL A 3 5.31 12.76 2.43
CA VAL A 3 6.16 13.14 3.57
C VAL A 3 5.36 12.94 4.86
N LEU A 4 5.35 11.70 5.35
CA LEU A 4 4.63 11.29 6.55
C LEU A 4 5.57 10.49 7.46
N LYS A 5 5.45 10.68 8.78
CA LYS A 5 6.27 9.96 9.76
C LYS A 5 5.84 8.49 9.79
N GLY A 6 6.79 7.57 9.63
CA GLY A 6 6.54 6.13 9.65
C GLY A 6 6.03 5.55 8.31
N VAL A 7 5.81 6.37 7.28
CA VAL A 7 5.40 5.92 5.94
C VAL A 7 6.60 6.06 4.99
N PRO A 8 6.94 5.03 4.21
CA PRO A 8 8.02 5.14 3.23
C PRO A 8 7.74 6.23 2.19
N ALA A 9 8.69 7.14 1.99
CA ALA A 9 8.54 8.27 1.06
C ALA A 9 8.39 7.86 -0.41
N LEU A 10 8.80 6.62 -0.74
CA LEU A 10 8.67 6.02 -2.07
C LEU A 10 7.21 5.81 -2.48
N LEU A 11 6.27 5.70 -1.53
CA LEU A 11 4.87 5.48 -1.83
C LEU A 11 4.22 6.78 -2.34
N SER A 12 3.45 6.68 -3.42
CA SER A 12 2.61 7.78 -3.88
C SER A 12 1.34 7.88 -3.01
N PRO A 13 0.71 9.06 -2.92
CA PRO A 13 -0.59 9.20 -2.25
C PRO A 13 -1.64 8.22 -2.78
N GLU A 14 -1.65 7.98 -4.08
CA GLU A 14 -2.60 7.08 -4.76
C GLU A 14 -2.35 5.62 -4.37
N LEU A 15 -1.09 5.20 -4.33
CA LEU A 15 -0.72 3.86 -3.86
C LEU A 15 -1.08 3.67 -2.39
N LEU A 16 -0.81 4.67 -1.55
CA LEU A 16 -1.18 4.61 -0.13
C LEU A 16 -2.70 4.52 0.05
N TYR A 17 -3.46 5.27 -0.76
CA TYR A 17 -4.92 5.22 -0.76
C TYR A 17 -5.46 3.85 -1.18
N ALA A 18 -4.88 3.25 -2.23
CA ALA A 18 -5.23 1.90 -2.66
C ALA A 18 -4.94 0.87 -1.56
N LEU A 19 -3.75 0.89 -0.96
CA LEU A 19 -3.38 0.00 0.15
C LEU A 19 -4.31 0.15 1.36
N ALA A 20 -4.78 1.37 1.66
CA ALA A 20 -5.71 1.61 2.76
C ALA A 20 -7.14 1.13 2.48
N ARG A 21 -7.52 1.00 1.20
CA ARG A 21 -8.85 0.50 0.78
C ARG A 21 -8.89 -1.01 0.60
N MET A 22 -7.75 -1.64 0.36
CA MET A 22 -7.66 -3.09 0.20
C MET A 22 -8.19 -3.81 1.44
N GLY A 23 -9.07 -4.77 1.22
CA GLY A 23 -9.62 -5.70 2.19
C GLY A 23 -8.71 -6.91 2.44
N HIS A 24 -9.17 -7.81 3.32
CA HIS A 24 -8.54 -9.13 3.44
C HIS A 24 -8.80 -9.96 2.18
N GLY A 25 -7.74 -10.54 1.62
CA GLY A 25 -7.81 -11.34 0.40
C GLY A 25 -7.73 -10.53 -0.88
N ASP A 26 -7.70 -9.19 -0.79
CA ASP A 26 -7.43 -8.36 -1.97
C ASP A 26 -5.98 -8.52 -2.41
N GLU A 27 -5.81 -8.58 -3.73
CA GLU A 27 -4.51 -8.73 -4.38
C GLU A 27 -4.03 -7.41 -4.97
N ILE A 28 -2.72 -7.17 -4.89
CA ILE A 28 -2.05 -6.10 -5.64
C ILE A 28 -0.96 -6.67 -6.54
N VAL A 29 -0.87 -6.15 -7.77
CA VAL A 29 0.14 -6.57 -8.76
C VAL A 29 1.19 -5.47 -8.90
N PHE A 30 2.46 -5.82 -8.75
CA PHE A 30 3.59 -5.00 -9.18
C PHE A 30 4.02 -5.46 -10.57
N ALA A 31 3.70 -4.64 -11.57
CA ALA A 31 3.88 -4.93 -12.97
C ALA A 31 5.24 -4.39 -13.46
N ASP A 32 6.01 -5.23 -14.14
CA ASP A 32 7.21 -4.80 -14.86
C ASP A 32 6.88 -3.99 -16.12
N VAL A 33 7.91 -3.43 -16.76
CA VAL A 33 7.78 -2.57 -17.95
C VAL A 33 7.11 -3.28 -19.14
N ASN A 34 7.20 -4.61 -19.22
CA ASN A 34 6.65 -5.39 -20.32
C ASN A 34 5.24 -5.92 -20.03
N PHE A 35 4.78 -5.80 -18.80
CA PHE A 35 3.45 -6.23 -18.42
C PHE A 35 2.38 -5.33 -19.07
N PRO A 36 1.32 -5.91 -19.67
CA PRO A 36 0.28 -5.15 -20.38
C PRO A 36 -0.70 -4.46 -19.43
N THR A 37 -0.19 -3.59 -18.54
CA THR A 37 -0.93 -2.92 -17.46
C THR A 37 -2.19 -2.24 -17.96
N SER A 38 -2.08 -1.39 -18.98
CA SER A 38 -3.24 -0.63 -19.50
C SER A 38 -4.36 -1.54 -20.02
N SER A 39 -4.03 -2.66 -20.66
CA SER A 39 -5.03 -3.62 -21.15
C SER A 39 -5.68 -4.41 -20.02
N ILE A 40 -4.92 -4.75 -18.98
CA ILE A 40 -5.42 -5.50 -17.82
C ILE A 40 -6.32 -4.61 -16.95
N CYS A 41 -5.94 -3.35 -16.72
CA CYS A 41 -6.70 -2.39 -15.92
C CYS A 41 -8.05 -2.02 -16.52
N ARG A 42 -8.19 -2.10 -17.86
CA ARG A 42 -9.52 -2.01 -18.50
C ARG A 42 -10.50 -3.10 -18.03
N GLY A 43 -10.00 -4.20 -17.48
CA GLY A 43 -10.78 -5.34 -17.01
C GLY A 43 -11.28 -5.22 -15.56
N GLY A 44 -10.91 -4.17 -14.81
CA GLY A 44 -11.33 -4.02 -13.42
C GLY A 44 -10.35 -3.29 -12.49
N PRO A 45 -9.07 -3.69 -12.39
CA PRO A 45 -8.18 -3.18 -11.35
C PRO A 45 -7.77 -1.74 -11.58
N GLU A 46 -7.57 -1.00 -10.48
CA GLU A 46 -7.08 0.38 -10.54
C GLU A 46 -5.65 0.43 -11.10
N GLU A 47 -5.41 1.27 -12.11
CA GLU A 47 -4.07 1.51 -12.67
C GLU A 47 -3.33 2.56 -11.85
N ILE A 48 -2.18 2.19 -11.28
CA ILE A 48 -1.31 3.10 -10.51
C ILE A 48 0.06 3.16 -11.17
N ARG A 49 0.58 4.36 -11.40
CA ARG A 49 1.87 4.57 -12.06
C ARG A 49 2.99 4.81 -11.04
N ALA A 50 4.07 4.05 -11.16
CA ALA A 50 5.30 4.15 -10.39
C ALA A 50 6.53 4.00 -11.30
N ASP A 51 6.51 4.68 -12.45
CA ASP A 51 7.46 4.55 -13.56
C ASP A 51 8.94 4.77 -13.20
N GLY A 52 9.24 5.49 -12.11
CA GLY A 52 10.61 5.75 -11.67
C GLY A 52 11.16 4.74 -10.65
N LEU A 53 10.36 3.76 -10.24
CA LEU A 53 10.69 2.85 -9.14
C LEU A 53 10.84 1.42 -9.64
N GLY A 54 11.83 0.70 -9.11
CA GLY A 54 11.97 -0.73 -9.33
C GLY A 54 11.11 -1.54 -8.35
N ILE A 55 10.61 -2.70 -8.79
CA ILE A 55 9.76 -3.58 -7.98
C ILE A 55 10.38 -3.93 -6.62
N PRO A 56 11.67 -4.30 -6.48
CA PRO A 56 12.22 -4.65 -5.17
C PRO A 56 12.11 -3.52 -4.13
N GLN A 57 12.40 -2.29 -4.53
CA GLN A 57 12.34 -1.11 -3.64
C GLN A 57 10.90 -0.78 -3.25
N LEU A 58 9.98 -0.93 -4.21
CA LEU A 58 8.56 -0.71 -3.98
C LEU A 58 7.97 -1.79 -3.08
N LEU A 59 8.34 -3.05 -3.29
CA LEU A 59 7.92 -4.18 -2.49
C LEU A 59 8.35 -4.01 -1.02
N GLU A 60 9.61 -3.65 -0.78
CA GLU A 60 10.11 -3.41 0.58
C GLU A 60 9.34 -2.27 1.29
N ALA A 61 8.98 -1.22 0.55
CA ALA A 61 8.19 -0.12 1.07
C ALA A 61 6.74 -0.55 1.38
N VAL A 62 6.12 -1.33 0.50
CA VAL A 62 4.73 -1.79 0.68
C VAL A 62 4.61 -2.78 1.84
N LEU A 63 5.54 -3.74 1.98
CA LEU A 63 5.50 -4.75 3.05
C LEU A 63 5.69 -4.17 4.46
N LYS A 64 6.19 -2.94 4.59
CA LYS A 64 6.21 -2.21 5.88
C LYS A 64 4.81 -1.82 6.36
N LEU A 65 3.83 -1.75 5.45
CA LEU A 65 2.46 -1.29 5.74
C LEU A 65 1.42 -2.38 5.48
N LEU A 66 1.61 -3.19 4.44
CA LEU A 66 0.69 -4.25 4.03
C LEU A 66 1.12 -5.58 4.68
N PRO A 67 0.37 -6.11 5.66
CA PRO A 67 0.68 -7.42 6.20
C PRO A 67 0.23 -8.49 5.20
N LEU A 68 1.07 -9.51 5.02
CA LEU A 68 0.78 -10.62 4.13
C LEU A 68 -0.25 -11.57 4.73
N ASP A 69 -1.03 -12.22 3.86
CA ASP A 69 -1.99 -13.23 4.28
C ASP A 69 -1.30 -14.52 4.76
N THR A 70 -1.65 -14.98 5.95
CA THR A 70 -1.10 -16.20 6.56
C THR A 70 -2.02 -17.41 6.41
N TYR A 71 -3.24 -17.25 5.89
CA TYR A 71 -4.19 -18.35 5.69
C TYR A 71 -3.99 -19.07 4.36
N VAL A 72 -3.19 -18.49 3.47
CA VAL A 72 -2.82 -19.07 2.18
C VAL A 72 -1.42 -19.66 2.24
N GLU A 73 -1.18 -20.74 1.50
CA GLU A 73 0.14 -21.38 1.45
C GLU A 73 1.22 -20.43 0.93
N THR A 74 0.87 -19.62 -0.08
CA THR A 74 1.79 -18.72 -0.77
C THR A 74 1.15 -17.34 -0.99
N PRO A 75 1.42 -16.35 -0.12
CA PRO A 75 0.86 -15.00 -0.22
C PRO A 75 1.59 -14.11 -1.22
N ALA A 76 2.46 -14.69 -2.05
CA ALA A 76 3.16 -14.00 -3.10
C ALA A 76 3.42 -14.94 -4.28
N ALA A 77 3.23 -14.42 -5.49
CA ALA A 77 3.37 -15.18 -6.71
C ALA A 77 4.06 -14.39 -7.82
N VAL A 78 4.89 -15.08 -8.60
CA VAL A 78 5.56 -14.56 -9.78
C VAL A 78 5.10 -15.31 -11.03
N MET A 79 5.23 -14.66 -12.18
CA MET A 79 4.96 -15.31 -13.46
C MET A 79 6.08 -16.30 -13.80
N GLU A 80 5.70 -17.53 -14.12
CA GLU A 80 6.62 -18.59 -14.50
C GLU A 80 7.22 -18.35 -15.89
N LEU A 81 8.46 -18.82 -16.07
CA LEU A 81 9.12 -18.81 -17.38
C LEU A 81 8.37 -19.70 -18.36
N VAL A 82 8.16 -19.18 -19.57
CA VAL A 82 7.62 -19.98 -20.68
C VAL A 82 8.58 -21.13 -21.01
N PRO A 83 8.08 -22.27 -21.54
CA PRO A 83 8.91 -23.45 -21.79
C PRO A 83 10.15 -23.17 -22.66
N SER A 84 10.03 -22.25 -23.62
CA SER A 84 11.15 -21.83 -24.48
C SER A 84 12.27 -21.16 -23.69
N ASP A 85 11.95 -20.27 -22.74
CA ASP A 85 12.93 -19.56 -21.92
C ASP A 85 13.56 -20.46 -20.86
N ARG A 86 12.82 -21.49 -20.41
CA ARG A 86 13.37 -22.53 -19.55
C ARG A 86 14.42 -23.36 -20.29
N LYS A 87 14.18 -23.68 -21.57
CA LYS A 87 15.12 -24.44 -22.41
C LYS A 87 16.40 -23.66 -22.71
N THR A 88 16.32 -22.33 -22.81
CA THR A 88 17.50 -21.48 -22.98
C THR A 88 18.27 -21.24 -21.67
N GLY A 89 17.76 -21.72 -20.53
CA GLY A 89 18.41 -21.57 -19.23
C GLY A 89 18.35 -20.13 -18.70
N LEU A 90 17.33 -19.36 -19.10
CA LEU A 90 17.17 -17.97 -18.67
C LEU A 90 17.17 -17.87 -17.14
N GLN A 91 18.05 -17.03 -16.61
CA GLN A 91 18.16 -16.81 -15.17
C GLN A 91 17.23 -15.68 -14.75
N THR A 92 16.60 -15.84 -13.59
CA THR A 92 15.67 -14.86 -13.01
C THR A 92 16.20 -14.37 -11.65
N PRO A 93 17.32 -13.60 -11.64
CA PRO A 93 17.96 -13.18 -10.39
C PRO A 93 17.03 -12.36 -9.49
N VAL A 94 16.07 -11.65 -10.08
CA VAL A 94 15.08 -10.83 -9.37
C VAL A 94 14.19 -11.63 -8.41
N TRP A 95 13.92 -12.92 -8.70
CA TRP A 95 13.12 -13.77 -7.82
C TRP A 95 13.80 -14.01 -6.47
N ARG A 96 15.13 -14.09 -6.43
CA ARG A 96 15.89 -14.21 -5.18
C ARG A 96 15.77 -12.94 -4.33
N SER A 97 15.80 -11.77 -4.98
CA SER A 97 15.61 -10.49 -4.30
C SER A 97 14.22 -10.40 -3.68
N TYR A 98 13.18 -10.78 -4.42
CA TYR A 98 11.81 -10.81 -3.90
C TYR A 98 11.67 -11.77 -2.72
N GLN A 99 12.23 -12.98 -2.84
CA GLN A 99 12.17 -13.96 -1.76
C GLN A 99 12.90 -13.49 -0.49
N SER A 100 14.02 -12.80 -0.64
CA SER A 100 14.76 -12.22 0.50
C SER A 100 13.94 -11.13 1.19
N ILE A 101 13.32 -10.24 0.41
CA ILE A 101 12.46 -9.16 0.93
C ILE A 101 11.22 -9.72 1.65
N LEU A 102 10.60 -10.76 1.09
CA LEU A 102 9.47 -11.45 1.71
C LEU A 102 9.87 -12.11 3.03
N PHE A 103 11.05 -12.74 3.08
CA PHE A 103 11.57 -13.34 4.30
C PHE A 103 11.83 -12.31 5.40
N GLU A 104 12.41 -11.15 5.06
CA GLU A 104 12.61 -10.04 5.99
C GLU A 104 11.28 -9.47 6.51
N ALA A 105 10.20 -9.54 5.72
CA ALA A 105 8.85 -9.16 6.12
C ALA A 105 8.13 -10.24 6.95
N GLY A 106 8.78 -11.37 7.26
CA GLY A 106 8.23 -12.46 8.07
C GLY A 106 7.47 -13.54 7.28
N CYS A 107 7.53 -13.51 5.95
CA CYS A 107 6.96 -14.55 5.10
C CYS A 107 7.92 -15.73 4.98
N VAL A 108 7.55 -16.88 5.55
CA VAL A 108 8.38 -18.11 5.50
C VAL A 108 8.13 -18.92 4.22
N SER A 109 7.02 -18.67 3.54
CA SER A 109 6.63 -19.40 2.33
C SER A 109 7.42 -18.97 1.10
N THR A 110 7.61 -19.92 0.19
CA THR A 110 8.27 -19.70 -1.09
C THR A 110 7.35 -19.00 -2.08
N LEU A 111 7.93 -18.25 -3.02
CA LEU A 111 7.20 -17.64 -4.13
C LEU A 111 6.50 -18.71 -4.98
N ALA A 112 5.18 -18.60 -5.13
CA ALA A 112 4.44 -19.40 -6.09
C ALA A 112 4.82 -18.99 -7.52
N LYS A 113 4.88 -19.97 -8.42
CA LYS A 113 5.09 -19.75 -9.85
C LYS A 113 3.80 -20.06 -10.57
N ILE A 114 3.28 -19.08 -11.30
CA ILE A 114 1.99 -19.18 -12.00
C ILE A 114 2.24 -19.07 -13.50
N GLU A 115 1.56 -19.91 -14.28
CA GLU A 115 1.64 -19.84 -15.75
C GLU A 115 1.23 -18.45 -16.26
N ARG A 116 1.78 -18.03 -17.40
CA ARG A 116 1.63 -16.67 -17.94
C ARG A 116 0.17 -16.23 -18.11
N PHE A 117 -0.67 -17.06 -18.73
CA PHE A 117 -2.07 -16.72 -18.95
C PHE A 117 -2.88 -16.77 -17.67
N GLU A 118 -2.61 -17.74 -16.80
CA GLU A 118 -3.23 -17.81 -15.47
C GLU A 118 -2.88 -16.56 -14.64
N PHE A 119 -1.65 -16.07 -14.75
CA PHE A 119 -1.23 -14.80 -14.14
C PHE A 119 -2.06 -13.64 -14.70
N TYR A 120 -2.25 -13.52 -16.01
CA TYR A 120 -3.10 -12.46 -16.56
C TYR A 120 -4.55 -12.52 -16.08
N GLU A 121 -5.15 -13.71 -16.03
CA GLU A 121 -6.52 -13.88 -15.52
C GLU A 121 -6.64 -13.49 -14.05
N ARG A 122 -5.64 -13.81 -13.23
CA ARG A 122 -5.58 -13.35 -11.84
C ARG A 122 -5.37 -11.84 -11.73
N ALA A 123 -4.62 -11.22 -12.66
CA ALA A 123 -4.38 -9.77 -12.67
C ALA A 123 -5.64 -8.96 -12.89
N LYS A 124 -6.53 -9.44 -13.76
CA LYS A 124 -7.82 -8.79 -14.01
C LYS A 124 -8.72 -8.77 -12.76
N LYS A 125 -8.48 -9.66 -11.80
CA LYS A 125 -9.26 -9.77 -10.54
C LYS A 125 -8.59 -9.05 -9.36
N ALA A 126 -7.39 -8.51 -9.54
CA ALA A 126 -6.70 -7.79 -8.49
C ALA A 126 -7.43 -6.49 -8.13
N PHE A 127 -7.13 -5.92 -6.98
CA PHE A 127 -7.64 -4.62 -6.58
C PHE A 127 -6.95 -3.50 -7.37
N ALA A 128 -5.63 -3.57 -7.48
CA ALA A 128 -4.81 -2.59 -8.20
C ALA A 128 -3.63 -3.24 -8.92
N VAL A 129 -3.20 -2.61 -10.01
CA VAL A 129 -1.96 -2.93 -10.73
C VAL A 129 -1.07 -1.69 -10.71
N VAL A 130 0.13 -1.85 -10.18
CA VAL A 130 1.14 -0.80 -10.11
C VAL A 130 2.15 -1.01 -11.23
N ALA A 131 2.10 -0.17 -12.26
CA ALA A 131 3.08 -0.17 -13.35
C ALA A 131 4.40 0.44 -12.86
N THR A 132 5.47 -0.34 -12.89
CA THR A 132 6.80 0.07 -12.40
C THR A 132 7.80 0.29 -13.54
N GLY A 133 8.90 0.96 -13.21
CA GLY A 133 9.99 1.23 -14.15
C GLY A 133 11.08 0.17 -14.20
N PRO A 134 12.04 0.31 -15.13
CA PRO A 134 13.24 -0.49 -15.12
C PRO A 134 14.02 -0.24 -13.82
N SER A 135 14.46 -1.30 -13.16
CA SER A 135 15.22 -1.24 -11.92
C SER A 135 16.60 -0.60 -12.15
N PHE A 136 16.71 0.71 -11.91
CA PHE A 136 17.95 1.48 -12.12
C PHE A 136 19.17 0.94 -11.35
N ARG A 137 18.96 0.17 -10.25
CA ARG A 137 20.05 -0.41 -9.45
C ARG A 137 20.65 -1.71 -10.03
N HIS A 138 20.00 -2.36 -10.99
CA HIS A 138 20.50 -3.60 -11.64
C HIS A 138 20.62 -3.48 -13.17
N ALA A 139 20.11 -2.40 -13.76
CA ALA A 139 20.28 -2.12 -15.19
C ALA A 139 21.76 -2.05 -15.65
N GLY A 140 22.71 -1.79 -14.74
CA GLY A 140 24.15 -1.81 -15.04
C GLY A 140 24.78 -3.21 -15.08
N ALA A 141 24.18 -4.22 -14.44
CA ALA A 141 24.70 -5.60 -14.44
C ALA A 141 24.07 -6.47 -15.52
N ASP A 142 22.85 -6.14 -15.96
CA ASP A 142 22.09 -6.92 -16.95
C ASP A 142 22.21 -6.40 -18.39
N ALA A 143 22.91 -5.28 -18.62
CA ALA A 143 23.12 -4.71 -19.97
C ALA A 143 24.00 -5.57 -20.90
N GLY A 144 24.47 -6.74 -20.44
CA GLY A 144 25.37 -7.63 -21.17
C GLY A 144 24.79 -8.98 -21.59
N MET A 145 23.51 -9.29 -21.36
CA MET A 145 22.94 -10.59 -21.74
C MET A 145 21.86 -10.49 -22.81
N ASN A 146 22.21 -11.01 -24.00
CA ASN A 146 21.40 -11.17 -25.20
C ASN A 146 19.95 -11.62 -24.93
N GLY A 147 18.99 -10.84 -25.44
CA GLY A 147 17.83 -11.34 -26.20
C GLY A 147 16.87 -12.35 -25.55
N GLY A 148 16.80 -12.48 -24.22
CA GLY A 148 15.83 -13.32 -23.52
C GLY A 148 14.58 -12.56 -23.09
N SER A 149 13.40 -13.17 -23.13
CA SER A 149 12.13 -12.50 -22.83
C SER A 149 12.09 -12.03 -21.38
N TRP A 150 11.97 -10.72 -21.19
CA TRP A 150 11.95 -9.99 -19.91
C TRP A 150 10.59 -10.09 -19.20
N THR A 151 9.96 -11.27 -19.22
CA THR A 151 8.55 -11.40 -18.85
C THR A 151 8.34 -11.75 -17.37
N SER A 152 9.33 -12.27 -16.64
CA SER A 152 9.09 -12.85 -15.30
C SER A 152 9.25 -11.88 -14.12
N GLY A 153 9.23 -10.56 -14.35
CA GLY A 153 9.52 -9.55 -13.32
C GLY A 153 8.34 -9.23 -12.41
N SER A 154 7.12 -9.47 -12.89
CA SER A 154 5.90 -9.09 -12.20
C SER A 154 5.62 -9.94 -10.95
N LEU A 155 5.28 -9.28 -9.83
CA LEU A 155 5.04 -9.89 -8.53
C LEU A 155 3.64 -9.55 -8.02
N ARG A 156 2.95 -10.54 -7.45
CA ARG A 156 1.73 -10.34 -6.68
C ARG A 156 1.98 -10.49 -5.20
N ALA A 157 1.23 -9.72 -4.40
CA ALA A 157 1.17 -9.88 -2.95
C ALA A 157 -0.29 -9.81 -2.46
N TRP A 158 -0.55 -10.54 -1.38
CA TRP A 158 -1.86 -10.67 -0.74
C TRP A 158 -1.94 -9.82 0.50
N GLY A 159 -2.97 -8.99 0.61
CA GLY A 159 -3.22 -8.19 1.81
C GLY A 159 -4.02 -8.94 2.86
N ARG A 160 -3.56 -8.90 4.10
CA ARG A 160 -4.41 -9.04 5.29
C ARG A 160 -4.81 -7.63 5.75
N LEU A 161 -6.05 -7.46 6.23
CA LEU A 161 -6.32 -6.33 7.12
C LEU A 161 -5.85 -6.75 8.51
N PRO A 162 -5.01 -5.95 9.21
CA PRO A 162 -4.79 -6.21 10.62
C PRO A 162 -6.14 -6.06 11.32
N CYS A 163 -6.78 -7.18 11.65
CA CYS A 163 -7.81 -7.19 12.68
C CYS A 163 -7.11 -6.69 13.94
N LEU A 164 -7.28 -5.40 14.26
CA LEU A 164 -6.99 -4.87 15.58
C LEU A 164 -7.92 -5.63 16.53
N GLY A 165 -7.44 -6.74 17.08
CA GLY A 165 -8.13 -7.42 18.15
C GLY A 165 -8.34 -6.44 19.31
N PRO A 166 -9.43 -6.58 20.09
CA PRO A 166 -9.67 -5.77 21.28
C PRO A 166 -8.66 -6.17 22.36
N GLY A 167 -7.42 -5.71 22.24
CA GLY A 167 -6.32 -6.31 23.00
C GLY A 167 -5.06 -5.46 23.07
N LEU A 168 -5.16 -4.14 23.05
CA LEU A 168 -4.05 -3.28 23.46
C LEU A 168 -4.56 -1.95 24.07
N VAL A 169 -5.41 -2.06 25.09
CA VAL A 169 -5.50 -1.02 26.12
C VAL A 169 -4.54 -1.42 27.25
N SER A 170 -3.24 -1.23 27.04
CA SER A 170 -2.25 -1.36 28.10
C SER A 170 -1.79 0.03 28.54
N ARG A 171 -2.41 0.49 29.64
CA ARG A 171 -1.88 1.44 30.64
C ARG A 171 -0.75 2.35 30.17
N THR A 172 -1.08 3.49 29.60
CA THR A 172 -0.28 4.70 29.80
C THR A 172 -0.94 5.53 30.90
N SER A 173 -0.18 5.75 31.98
CA SER A 173 -0.50 6.56 33.14
C SER A 173 -1.30 7.81 32.77
N ARG A 174 -2.44 8.01 33.44
CA ARG A 174 -3.19 9.27 33.45
C ARG A 174 -2.24 10.39 33.90
N ARG A 175 -1.76 11.20 32.96
CA ARG A 175 -1.38 12.58 33.25
C ARG A 175 -2.49 13.45 32.64
N PRO A 176 -3.26 14.20 33.44
CA PRO A 176 -4.29 15.07 32.89
C PRO A 176 -3.63 16.13 32.01
N TRP A 177 -4.16 16.25 30.81
CA TRP A 177 -3.80 17.28 29.85
C TRP A 177 -4.12 18.64 30.49
N ARG A 178 -3.09 19.41 30.88
CA ARG A 178 -3.28 20.82 31.24
C ARG A 178 -3.58 21.54 29.94
N ALA A 179 -4.82 22.01 29.78
CA ALA A 179 -5.19 22.95 28.74
C ALA A 179 -4.22 24.15 28.78
N GLY A 180 -3.41 24.28 27.74
CA GLY A 180 -2.58 25.45 27.53
C GLY A 180 -3.48 26.68 27.44
N ARG A 181 -3.17 27.72 28.22
CA ARG A 181 -3.83 29.03 28.13
C ARG A 181 -3.74 29.53 26.68
N PRO A 182 -4.79 30.14 26.13
CA PRO A 182 -4.66 30.83 24.85
C PRO A 182 -3.70 32.01 25.02
N LEU A 183 -2.70 32.08 24.12
CA LEU A 183 -1.82 33.23 23.99
C LEU A 183 -2.66 34.46 23.64
N GLY A 184 -2.68 35.42 24.55
CA GLY A 184 -3.39 36.68 24.38
C GLY A 184 -2.80 37.49 23.23
N TRP A 185 -3.62 37.75 22.21
CA TRP A 185 -3.42 38.89 21.32
C TRP A 185 -3.81 40.15 22.08
N ARG A 186 -2.81 40.97 22.44
CA ARG A 186 -3.03 42.37 22.82
C ARG A 186 -3.21 43.18 21.54
N SER A 187 -4.35 43.82 21.40
CA SER A 187 -4.52 45.05 20.62
C SER A 187 -5.63 45.85 21.29
N GLY A 188 -5.28 47.06 21.72
CA GLY A 188 -6.10 47.86 22.61
C GLY A 188 -7.35 48.43 21.94
N ALA A 189 -8.43 48.51 22.72
CA ALA A 189 -9.44 49.56 22.66
C ALA A 189 -10.23 49.57 23.97
N GLN A 190 -10.54 50.76 24.45
CA GLN A 190 -11.06 51.12 25.78
C GLN A 190 -12.55 50.74 26.04
N PRO A 191 -13.04 50.80 27.30
CA PRO A 191 -14.35 50.30 27.69
C PRO A 191 -15.46 51.35 27.48
N GLY A 192 -16.62 50.90 27.01
CA GLY A 192 -17.87 51.65 26.98
C GLY A 192 -18.96 50.87 27.73
N GLU A 193 -19.59 51.56 28.67
CA GLU A 193 -20.70 51.15 29.53
C GLU A 193 -21.94 50.68 28.75
N GLY A 194 -22.76 49.79 29.34
CA GLY A 194 -24.06 49.45 28.77
C GLY A 194 -24.78 48.23 29.36
N THR A 195 -25.24 48.36 30.60
CA THR A 195 -26.58 47.99 31.10
C THR A 195 -27.26 46.68 30.63
N LEU A 196 -27.41 45.71 31.55
CA LEU A 196 -28.43 44.64 31.53
C LEU A 196 -29.83 45.23 31.84
N PRO A 197 -30.93 44.69 31.29
CA PRO A 197 -31.74 43.71 32.05
C PRO A 197 -32.29 42.60 31.12
N GLY A 198 -32.69 41.41 31.58
CA GLY A 198 -33.78 41.14 32.51
C GLY A 198 -34.31 39.72 32.28
N VAL A 199 -34.94 39.19 33.33
CA VAL A 199 -35.35 37.80 33.55
C VAL A 199 -36.72 37.52 32.93
N SER A 200 -36.97 36.34 32.37
CA SER A 200 -38.25 35.62 32.53
C SER A 200 -38.24 34.16 32.06
N HIS A 201 -38.79 33.31 32.93
CA HIS A 201 -39.23 31.93 32.72
C HIS A 201 -40.42 31.83 31.74
N CYS A 202 -40.58 30.65 31.11
CA CYS A 202 -41.83 29.86 30.97
C CYS A 202 -41.51 28.57 30.17
N GLN A 203 -41.58 27.37 30.77
CA GLN A 203 -42.66 26.38 30.62
C GLN A 203 -43.04 26.16 29.13
N GLY A 204 -42.74 25.03 28.48
CA GLY A 204 -43.16 23.67 28.81
C GLY A 204 -44.52 23.40 28.17
N LEU A 205 -44.61 22.59 27.11
CA LEU A 205 -45.86 21.97 26.64
C LEU A 205 -45.56 20.77 25.71
N THR A 206 -46.15 19.65 26.08
CA THR A 206 -46.19 18.33 25.44
C THR A 206 -47.32 18.23 24.41
N SER A 207 -47.32 17.08 23.69
CA SER A 207 -48.43 16.31 23.09
C SER A 207 -48.95 16.66 21.68
N ASP A 208 -48.70 15.71 20.75
CA ASP A 208 -49.66 14.93 19.92
C ASP A 208 -50.51 15.66 18.85
N PRO A 209 -50.97 14.97 17.76
CA PRO A 209 -51.51 13.60 17.70
C PRO A 209 -50.83 12.61 16.72
#